data_AF-A0A7V9BZ05-F1
#
_entry.id   AF-A0A7V9BZ05-F1
#
_cell.length_a   1.000
_cell.length_b   1.000
_cell.length_c   1.000
_cell.angle_alpha   90.00
_cell.angle_beta   90.00
_cell.angle_gamma   90.00
#
_symmetry.space_group_name_H-M   'P 1'
#
loop_
_entity.id
_entity.type
_entity.pdbx_description
1 polymer ?
#
loop_
_entity_poly.entity_id
_entity_poly.type
_entity_poly.pdbx_seq_one_letter_code
_entity_poly.pdbx_strand_id
1 'polypeptide(L)'
;MTMTTADEREQLEAERDFLLHSLDDLEAERAAGEVDAESYTRLHDDYTARAAAAIRALRDGVDSRTVASPLPLRRRLLVGG
;
A
#
# COMPACT_ATOMS: atom_id res chain seq x y z
N MET A 1 -14.89 -0.49 -8.29
CA MET A 1 -14.37 -0.88 -6.97
C MET A 1 -13.47 -2.10 -7.19
N THR A 2 -12.20 -1.89 -7.49
CA THR A 2 -11.24 -2.98 -7.69
C THR A 2 -10.88 -3.54 -6.32
N MET A 3 -11.25 -4.79 -6.05
CA MET A 3 -10.77 -5.46 -4.85
C MET A 3 -9.26 -5.67 -5.01
N THR A 4 -8.47 -5.10 -4.10
CA THR A 4 -7.04 -5.40 -4.00
C THR A 4 -6.88 -6.89 -3.75
N THR A 5 -6.25 -7.59 -4.69
CA THR A 5 -5.92 -9.02 -4.61
C THR A 5 -4.91 -9.28 -3.49
N ALA A 6 -4.73 -10.55 -3.12
CA ALA A 6 -3.74 -10.93 -2.11
C ALA A 6 -2.31 -10.52 -2.53
N ASP A 7 -1.95 -10.76 -3.80
CA ASP A 7 -0.63 -10.42 -4.35
C ASP A 7 -0.41 -8.90 -4.42
N GLU A 8 -1.43 -8.12 -4.77
CA GLU A 8 -1.35 -6.65 -4.74
C GLU A 8 -1.20 -6.13 -3.31
N ARG A 9 -1.85 -6.78 -2.34
CA ARG A 9 -1.73 -6.42 -0.92
C ARG A 9 -0.33 -6.73 -0.39
N GLU A 10 0.24 -7.88 -0.71
CA GLU A 10 1.60 -8.26 -0.32
C GLU A 10 2.62 -7.28 -0.90
N GLN A 11 2.48 -6.88 -2.16
CA GLN A 11 3.32 -5.86 -2.78
C GLN A 11 3.21 -4.51 -2.07
N LEU A 12 2.00 -4.08 -1.70
CA LEU A 12 1.82 -2.82 -0.95
C LEU A 12 2.40 -2.89 0.47
N GLU A 13 2.37 -4.05 1.13
CA GLU A 13 3.00 -4.26 2.43
C GLU A 13 4.53 -4.22 2.31
N ALA A 14 5.10 -4.93 1.33
CA ALA A 14 6.53 -4.90 1.05
C ALA A 14 7.04 -3.50 0.69
N GLU A 15 6.29 -2.77 -0.15
CA GLU A 15 6.61 -1.38 -0.51
C GLU A 15 6.56 -0.46 0.72
N ARG A 16 5.52 -0.56 1.56
CA ARG A 16 5.43 0.21 2.81
C ARG A 16 6.65 -0.05 3.70
N ASP A 17 7.00 -1.31 3.90
CA ASP A 17 8.08 -1.69 4.83
C ASP A 17 9.44 -1.23 4.28
N PHE A 18 9.67 -1.37 2.98
CA PHE A 18 10.84 -0.82 2.31
C PHE A 18 10.95 0.70 2.48
N LEU A 19 9.86 1.44 2.26
CA LEU A 19 9.86 2.90 2.37
C LEU A 19 10.10 3.39 3.79
N LEU A 20 9.49 2.73 4.80
CA LEU A 20 9.71 3.07 6.20
C LEU A 20 11.16 2.81 6.63
N HIS A 21 11.73 1.67 6.23
CA HIS A 21 13.13 1.39 6.49
C HIS A 21 14.06 2.40 5.80
N SER A 22 13.74 2.77 4.54
CA SER A 22 14.51 3.78 3.80
C SER A 22 14.43 5.17 4.43
N LEU A 23 13.32 5.51 5.08
CA LEU A 23 13.20 6.76 5.84
C LEU A 23 14.08 6.75 7.09
N ASP A 24 14.09 5.64 7.84
CA ASP A 24 14.96 5.47 9.02
C ASP A 24 16.45 5.58 8.62
N ASP A 25 16.83 4.93 7.53
CA ASP A 25 18.20 4.99 6.99
C ASP A 25 18.56 6.42 6.53
N LEU A 26 17.65 7.10 5.82
CA LEU A 26 17.85 8.48 5.36
C LEU A 26 18.01 9.47 6.53
N GLU A 27 17.27 9.28 7.63
CA GLU A 27 17.44 10.06 8.85
C GLU A 27 18.82 9.82 9.50
N ALA A 28 19.28 8.57 9.53
CA ALA A 28 20.60 8.22 10.03
C ALA A 28 21.73 8.82 9.17
N GLU A 29 21.63 8.72 7.84
CA GLU A 29 22.55 9.36 6.89
C GLU A 29 22.58 10.88 7.07
N ARG A 30 21.41 11.50 7.30
CA ARG A 30 21.31 12.95 7.53
C ARG A 30 21.99 13.36 8.84
N ALA A 31 21.80 12.57 9.89
CA ALA A 31 22.47 12.78 11.18
C ALA A 31 23.99 12.59 11.09
N ALA A 32 24.46 11.66 10.25
CA ALA A 32 25.88 11.43 9.97
C ALA A 32 26.49 12.49 9.05
N GLY A 33 25.67 13.33 8.40
CA GLY A 33 26.12 14.32 7.43
C GLY A 33 26.50 13.72 6.06
N GLU A 34 26.06 12.50 5.79
CA GLU A 34 26.32 11.77 4.53
C GLU A 34 25.38 12.23 3.40
N VAL A 35 24.28 12.89 3.74
CA VAL A 35 23.35 13.50 2.78
C VAL A 35 23.16 15.00 3.04
N ASP A 36 23.22 15.79 1.96
CA ASP A 36 23.00 17.23 2.01
C ASP A 36 21.51 17.59 2.22
N ALA A 37 21.24 18.85 2.52
CA ALA A 37 19.91 19.29 2.93
C ALA A 37 18.87 19.22 1.80
N GLU A 38 19.30 19.48 0.57
CA GLU A 38 18.43 19.49 -0.60
C GLU A 38 18.07 18.06 -0.98
N SER A 39 19.08 17.18 -1.05
CA SER A 39 18.88 15.75 -1.31
C SER A 39 18.01 15.10 -0.24
N TYR A 40 18.27 15.38 1.04
CA TYR A 40 17.46 14.89 2.15
C TYR A 40 16.00 15.30 2.00
N THR A 41 15.72 16.59 1.83
CA THR A 41 14.34 17.10 1.73
C THR A 41 13.59 16.43 0.57
N ARG A 42 14.24 16.36 -0.61
CA ARG A 42 13.64 15.76 -1.80
C ARG A 42 13.31 14.27 -1.61
N LEU A 43 14.25 13.49 -1.06
CA LEU A 43 14.06 12.05 -0.84
C LEU A 43 13.05 11.78 0.26
N HIS A 44 13.13 12.53 1.36
CA HIS A 44 12.22 12.41 2.50
C HIS A 44 10.77 12.69 2.08
N ASP A 45 10.53 13.75 1.30
CA ASP A 45 9.20 14.08 0.80
C ASP A 45 8.63 13.01 -0.13
N ASP A 46 9.44 12.48 -1.06
CA ASP A 46 9.02 11.39 -1.97
C ASP A 46 8.67 10.11 -1.20
N TYR A 47 9.55 9.67 -0.30
CA TYR A 47 9.33 8.46 0.50
C TYR A 47 8.12 8.62 1.42
N THR A 48 7.96 9.78 2.06
CA THR A 48 6.79 10.07 2.90
C THR A 48 5.49 10.02 2.08
N ALA A 49 5.46 10.64 0.90
CA ALA A 49 4.29 10.66 0.03
C ALA A 49 3.91 9.24 -0.42
N ARG A 50 4.90 8.44 -0.83
CA ARG A 50 4.70 7.05 -1.26
C ARG A 50 4.28 6.15 -0.11
N ALA A 51 4.88 6.28 1.06
CA ALA A 51 4.52 5.48 2.24
C ALA A 51 3.07 5.77 2.65
N ALA A 52 2.68 7.05 2.67
CA ALA A 52 1.30 7.45 2.93
C ALA A 52 0.32 6.91 1.89
N ALA A 53 0.71 6.86 0.61
CA ALA A 53 -0.11 6.27 -0.45
C ALA A 53 -0.29 4.76 -0.25
N ALA A 54 0.77 4.01 0.03
CA ALA A 54 0.71 2.58 0.29
C ALA A 54 -0.16 2.25 1.52
N ILE A 55 0.00 3.00 2.62
CA ILE A 55 -0.80 2.84 3.84
C ILE A 55 -2.29 3.07 3.56
N ARG A 56 -2.65 4.12 2.79
CA ARG A 56 -4.04 4.40 2.41
C ARG A 56 -4.61 3.27 1.54
N ALA A 57 -3.87 2.82 0.54
CA ALA A 57 -4.31 1.72 -0.32
C ALA A 57 -4.55 0.42 0.46
N LEU A 58 -3.67 0.10 1.42
CA LEU A 58 -3.84 -1.05 2.32
C LEU A 58 -5.09 -0.91 3.19
N ARG A 59 -5.36 0.28 3.72
CA ARG A 59 -6.56 0.56 4.52
C ARG A 59 -7.83 0.39 3.69
N ASP A 60 -7.89 1.01 2.51
CA ASP A 60 -9.07 0.99 1.65
C ASP A 60 -9.36 -0.45 1.14
N GLY A 61 -8.32 -1.25 0.91
CA GLY A 61 -8.44 -2.68 0.59
C GLY A 61 -8.87 -3.56 1.78
N VAL A 62 -8.57 -3.17 3.03
CA VAL A 62 -9.09 -3.81 4.25
C VAL A 62 -10.56 -3.47 4.44
N ASP A 63 -10.92 -2.20 4.35
CA ASP A 63 -12.30 -1.74 4.49
C ASP A 63 -13.20 -2.42 3.45
N SER A 64 -12.73 -2.53 2.19
CA SER A 64 -13.44 -3.24 1.11
C SER A 64 -13.66 -4.73 1.38
N ARG A 65 -12.71 -5.43 2.03
CA ARG A 65 -12.87 -6.86 2.38
C ARG A 65 -13.89 -7.06 3.50
N THR A 66 -13.92 -6.16 4.48
CA THR A 66 -14.85 -6.24 5.61
C THR A 66 -16.31 -6.10 5.16
N VAL A 67 -16.59 -5.34 4.09
CA VAL A 67 -17.96 -5.20 3.56
C VAL A 67 -18.40 -6.39 2.67
N ALA A 68 -17.48 -7.26 2.26
CA ALA A 68 -17.71 -8.28 1.22
C ALA A 68 -17.85 -9.71 1.78
N SER A 69 -18.90 -9.99 2.57
CA SER A 69 -19.55 -11.32 2.69
C SER A 69 -20.84 -11.24 3.54
N PRO A 70 -21.91 -12.05 3.31
CA PRO A 70 -21.95 -13.34 2.56
C PRO A 70 -23.18 -13.60 1.63
N LEU A 71 -23.01 -14.45 0.60
CA LEU A 71 -23.71 -15.74 0.33
C LEU A 71 -23.72 -16.16 -1.16
N PRO A 72 -23.66 -17.48 -1.47
CA PRO A 72 -23.49 -18.00 -2.83
C PRO A 72 -24.84 -18.07 -3.58
N LEU A 73 -24.95 -17.34 -4.69
CA LEU A 73 -26.11 -17.44 -5.58
C LEU A 73 -26.03 -18.74 -6.41
N ARG A 74 -26.62 -19.80 -5.87
CA ARG A 74 -27.16 -20.88 -6.69
C ARG A 74 -28.36 -20.37 -7.49
N ARG A 75 -28.23 -20.27 -8.82
CA ARG A 75 -29.38 -20.16 -9.74
C ARG A 75 -28.95 -20.68 -11.12
N ARG A 76 -29.08 -21.98 -11.38
CA ARG A 76 -30.28 -22.66 -11.94
C ARG A 76 -30.68 -22.03 -13.29
N LEU A 77 -30.05 -22.49 -14.37
CA LEU A 77 -30.48 -22.23 -15.74
C LEU A 77 -31.67 -23.15 -16.07
N LEU A 78 -32.84 -22.52 -16.24
CA LEU A 78 -34.07 -23.09 -16.77
C LEU A 78 -34.31 -22.43 -18.13
N VAL A 79 -34.31 -23.27 -19.17
CA VAL A 79 -35.26 -23.31 -20.31
C VAL A 79 -35.45 -22.11 -21.25
N GLY A 80 -35.49 -22.45 -22.55
CA GLY A 80 -36.34 -21.83 -23.57
C GLY A 80 -35.57 -21.01 -24.61
N GLY A 81 -35.66 -21.26 -25.92
CA GLY A 81 -36.50 -22.17 -26.71
C GLY A 81 -36.16 -22.01 -28.19
#